data_AF-A0A292E5V4-F1
#
_entry.id   AF-A0A292E5V4-F1
#
_cell.length_a   1.000
_cell.length_b   1.000
_cell.length_c   1.000
_cell.angle_alpha   90.00
_cell.angle_beta   90.00
_cell.angle_gamma   90.00
#
_symmetry.space_group_name_H-M   'P 1'
#
loop_
_entity.id
_entity.type
_entity.pdbx_description
1 polymer ?
#
loop_
_entity_poly.entity_id
_entity_poly.type
_entity_poly.pdbx_seq_one_letter_code
_entity_poly.pdbx_strand_id
1 'polypeptide(L)'
;MTVGDSREMTSAAKSTLAGALQDSGLSDRHRDILDAAAALFAERGYAATSVRDIGERVGLLGGSLYHYIKSKEALFVRIHDIALQVAEDRIRAAIAPLSDPWARLEAACVTMMEIQLDPNSLTMPLMNDFASAPAEIRERLVEKRDTFELVFRDLIAALPLDPALDRGVYRLLLLTLLNNVSGWYRPGRMTPDELGRQILRIFRHEAEKQ
;
A
#
# COMPACT_ATOMS: atom_id res chain seq x y z
N MET A 1 -11.21 7.62 -40.77
CA MET A 1 -11.35 6.19 -40.46
C MET A 1 -10.04 5.75 -39.81
N THR A 2 -9.96 5.87 -38.48
CA THR A 2 -9.02 5.13 -37.63
C THR A 2 -9.54 5.27 -36.20
N VAL A 3 -10.48 4.38 -35.87
CA VAL A 3 -10.93 4.12 -34.51
C VAL A 3 -9.88 3.19 -33.92
N GLY A 4 -9.06 3.68 -33.01
CA GLY A 4 -8.00 2.87 -32.43
C GLY A 4 -7.19 3.65 -31.42
N ASP A 5 -7.81 4.08 -30.31
CA ASP A 5 -7.04 4.36 -29.09
C ASP A 5 -7.88 4.38 -27.79
N SER A 6 -9.00 3.67 -27.75
CA SER A 6 -9.87 3.64 -26.56
C SER A 6 -9.79 2.33 -25.77
N ARG A 7 -8.88 1.42 -26.16
CA ARG A 7 -8.71 0.09 -25.54
C ARG A 7 -7.38 -0.10 -24.80
N GLU A 8 -6.35 0.72 -25.04
CA GLU A 8 -5.06 0.57 -24.35
C GLU A 8 -5.05 1.21 -22.94
N MET A 9 -5.82 2.29 -22.71
CA MET A 9 -5.94 2.92 -21.37
C MET A 9 -6.78 2.14 -20.36
N THR A 10 -7.65 1.21 -20.82
CA THR A 10 -8.48 0.37 -19.94
C THR A 10 -7.72 -0.75 -19.22
N SER A 11 -6.43 -0.93 -19.52
CA SER A 11 -5.61 -2.04 -19.00
C SER A 11 -4.67 -1.66 -17.85
N ALA A 12 -4.44 -0.37 -17.58
CA ALA A 12 -3.41 0.08 -16.63
C ALA A 12 -3.88 0.17 -15.16
N ALA A 13 -5.17 0.00 -14.89
CA ALA A 13 -5.79 0.29 -13.59
C ALA A 13 -6.81 -0.78 -13.13
N LYS A 14 -6.57 -2.06 -13.45
CA LYS A 14 -7.29 -3.15 -12.75
C LYS A 14 -6.68 -3.27 -11.36
N SER A 15 -7.30 -2.60 -10.38
CA SER A 15 -7.14 -2.73 -8.92
C SER A 15 -5.77 -3.29 -8.50
N THR A 16 -4.90 -2.45 -7.95
CA THR A 16 -3.55 -2.81 -7.51
C THR A 16 -3.51 -4.07 -6.63
N LEU A 17 -4.61 -4.39 -5.92
CA LEU A 17 -4.79 -5.65 -5.20
C LEU A 17 -5.22 -6.82 -6.11
N ALA A 18 -6.16 -6.62 -7.04
CA ALA A 18 -6.60 -7.65 -7.99
C ALA A 18 -5.47 -8.10 -8.92
N GLY A 19 -4.63 -7.16 -9.40
CA GLY A 19 -3.44 -7.48 -10.19
C GLY A 19 -2.44 -8.33 -9.38
N ALA A 20 -2.23 -7.97 -8.12
CA ALA A 20 -1.36 -8.74 -7.23
C ALA A 20 -1.89 -10.13 -6.87
N LEU A 21 -3.20 -10.22 -6.69
CA LEU A 21 -3.88 -11.48 -6.48
C LEU A 21 -3.74 -12.37 -7.71
N GLN A 22 -3.70 -11.81 -8.92
CA GLN A 22 -3.48 -12.59 -10.14
C GLN A 22 -2.13 -13.32 -10.15
N ASP A 23 -1.08 -12.72 -9.59
CA ASP A 23 0.28 -13.30 -9.59
C ASP A 23 0.57 -14.20 -8.37
N SER A 24 -0.38 -14.29 -7.42
CA SER A 24 -0.18 -14.98 -6.14
C SER A 24 -0.22 -16.52 -6.16
N GLY A 25 -0.39 -17.15 -7.34
CA GLY A 25 -0.49 -18.60 -7.51
C GLY A 25 -1.74 -19.24 -6.85
N LEU A 26 -2.67 -18.41 -6.36
CA LEU A 26 -3.93 -18.84 -5.77
C LEU A 26 -4.90 -19.33 -6.84
N SER A 27 -5.78 -20.27 -6.48
CA SER A 27 -6.88 -20.66 -7.36
C SER A 27 -7.80 -19.46 -7.63
N ASP A 28 -8.44 -19.44 -8.80
CA ASP A 28 -9.42 -18.41 -9.19
C ASP A 28 -10.42 -18.12 -8.07
N ARG A 29 -10.91 -19.19 -7.43
CA ARG A 29 -11.88 -19.08 -6.35
C ARG A 29 -11.34 -18.40 -5.10
N HIS A 30 -10.08 -18.68 -4.71
CA HIS A 30 -9.46 -17.97 -3.58
C HIS A 30 -9.26 -16.48 -3.89
N ARG A 31 -8.97 -16.15 -5.16
CA ARG A 31 -8.81 -14.76 -5.62
C ARG A 31 -10.14 -14.01 -5.54
N ASP A 32 -11.21 -14.60 -6.07
CA ASP A 32 -12.57 -14.02 -5.97
C ASP A 32 -12.96 -13.70 -4.52
N ILE A 33 -12.63 -14.60 -3.59
CA ILE A 33 -12.92 -14.43 -2.16
C ILE A 33 -12.10 -13.28 -1.56
N LEU A 34 -10.82 -13.19 -1.88
CA LEU A 34 -9.93 -12.12 -1.40
C LEU A 34 -10.37 -10.76 -1.95
N ASP A 35 -10.69 -10.69 -3.25
CA ASP A 35 -11.20 -9.48 -3.90
C ASP A 35 -12.53 -9.02 -3.29
N ALA A 36 -13.49 -9.94 -3.13
CA ALA A 36 -14.78 -9.64 -2.52
C ALA A 36 -14.64 -9.17 -1.07
N ALA A 37 -13.77 -9.82 -0.29
CA ALA A 37 -13.53 -9.43 1.09
C ALA A 37 -12.83 -8.07 1.17
N ALA A 38 -11.83 -7.80 0.35
CA ALA A 38 -11.14 -6.51 0.32
C ALA A 38 -12.10 -5.36 -0.05
N ALA A 39 -12.97 -5.59 -1.04
CA ALA A 39 -14.01 -4.62 -1.40
C ALA A 39 -14.99 -4.37 -0.25
N LEU A 40 -15.51 -5.42 0.39
CA LEU A 40 -16.44 -5.26 1.52
C LEU A 40 -15.79 -4.58 2.73
N PHE A 41 -14.54 -4.92 3.06
CA PHE A 41 -13.79 -4.23 4.10
C PHE A 41 -13.57 -2.76 3.76
N ALA A 42 -13.26 -2.43 2.50
CA ALA A 42 -13.11 -1.04 2.07
C ALA A 42 -14.44 -0.25 2.08
N GLU A 43 -15.55 -0.89 1.72
CA GLU A 43 -16.87 -0.27 1.63
C GLU A 43 -17.52 -0.05 3.00
N ARG A 44 -17.38 -1.00 3.93
CA ARG A 44 -18.15 -1.05 5.19
C ARG A 44 -17.29 -1.07 6.44
N GLY A 45 -16.00 -1.33 6.30
CA GLY A 45 -15.08 -1.58 7.38
C GLY A 45 -15.04 -3.04 7.84
N TYR A 46 -13.97 -3.40 8.54
CA TYR A 46 -13.71 -4.73 9.10
C TYR A 46 -14.82 -5.20 10.04
N ALA A 47 -15.24 -4.33 10.97
CA ALA A 47 -16.20 -4.67 12.01
C ALA A 47 -17.60 -4.99 11.44
N ALA A 48 -18.04 -4.23 10.43
CA ALA A 48 -19.36 -4.37 9.81
C ALA A 48 -19.43 -5.45 8.72
N THR A 49 -18.31 -6.07 8.36
CA THR A 49 -18.26 -7.16 7.37
C THR A 49 -18.23 -8.52 8.07
N SER A 50 -19.09 -9.45 7.64
CA SER A 50 -19.11 -10.83 8.11
C SER A 50 -18.62 -11.83 7.06
N VAL A 51 -18.23 -13.04 7.48
CA VAL A 51 -17.90 -14.15 6.58
C VAL A 51 -19.08 -14.50 5.68
N ARG A 52 -20.31 -14.35 6.19
CA ARG A 52 -21.53 -14.57 5.42
C ARG A 52 -21.67 -13.56 4.29
N ASP A 53 -21.44 -12.27 4.54
CA ASP A 53 -21.50 -11.22 3.50
C ASP A 53 -20.52 -11.51 2.36
N ILE A 54 -19.30 -11.96 2.72
CA ILE A 54 -18.27 -12.35 1.76
C ILE A 54 -18.75 -13.54 0.92
N GLY A 55 -19.33 -14.57 1.57
CA GLY A 55 -19.88 -15.74 0.89
C GLY A 55 -20.99 -15.36 -0.09
N GLU A 56 -21.94 -14.54 0.35
CA GLU A 56 -23.03 -14.04 -0.50
C GLU A 56 -22.50 -13.25 -1.70
N ARG A 57 -21.47 -12.42 -1.52
CA ARG A 57 -20.83 -11.63 -2.59
C ARG A 57 -20.20 -12.51 -3.68
N VAL A 58 -19.66 -13.67 -3.33
CA VAL A 58 -19.04 -14.61 -4.29
C VAL A 58 -19.96 -15.78 -4.69
N GLY A 59 -21.21 -15.80 -4.21
CA GLY A 59 -22.16 -16.87 -4.47
C GLY A 59 -21.78 -18.21 -3.80
N LEU A 60 -21.15 -18.17 -2.63
CA LEU A 60 -20.90 -19.34 -1.78
C LEU A 60 -21.81 -19.34 -0.56
N LEU A 61 -22.31 -20.53 -0.21
CA LEU A 61 -22.91 -20.76 1.11
C LEU A 61 -21.82 -20.66 2.18
N GLY A 62 -22.16 -20.10 3.34
CA GLY A 62 -21.18 -19.80 4.40
C GLY A 62 -20.31 -21.00 4.82
N GLY A 63 -20.86 -22.22 4.83
CA GLY A 63 -20.09 -23.44 5.12
C GLY A 63 -19.02 -23.76 4.07
N SER A 64 -19.30 -23.52 2.78
CA SER A 64 -18.35 -23.76 1.69
C SER A 64 -17.21 -22.76 1.67
N LEU A 65 -17.41 -21.56 2.22
CA LEU A 65 -16.39 -20.52 2.29
C LEU A 65 -15.23 -20.91 3.23
N TYR A 66 -15.52 -21.63 4.32
CA TYR A 66 -14.49 -22.09 5.27
C TYR A 66 -13.53 -23.14 4.70
N HIS A 67 -13.81 -23.72 3.52
CA HIS A 67 -12.80 -24.52 2.80
C HIS A 67 -11.67 -23.67 2.21
N TYR A 68 -11.94 -22.38 1.96
CA TYR A 68 -11.00 -21.45 1.34
C TYR A 68 -10.34 -20.50 2.34
N ILE A 69 -11.02 -20.22 3.47
CA ILE A 69 -10.53 -19.28 4.48
C ILE A 69 -10.55 -19.90 5.87
N LYS A 70 -9.55 -19.58 6.68
CA LYS A 70 -9.50 -20.02 8.09
C LYS A 70 -10.45 -19.22 8.98
N SER A 71 -10.44 -17.88 8.83
CA SER A 71 -11.27 -16.96 9.60
C SER A 71 -11.34 -15.59 8.92
N LYS A 72 -12.21 -14.70 9.41
CA LYS A 72 -12.30 -13.31 8.93
C LYS A 72 -11.00 -12.54 9.21
N GLU A 73 -10.43 -12.76 10.40
CA GLU A 73 -9.19 -12.16 10.88
C GLU A 73 -8.02 -12.59 9.99
N ALA A 74 -7.91 -13.89 9.70
CA ALA A 74 -6.87 -14.43 8.83
C ALA A 74 -6.98 -13.87 7.41
N LEU A 75 -8.20 -13.71 6.91
CA LEU A 75 -8.46 -13.13 5.59
C LEU A 75 -8.07 -11.64 5.55
N PHE A 76 -8.43 -10.87 6.58
CA PHE A 76 -8.08 -9.46 6.69
C PHE A 76 -6.57 -9.23 6.75
N VAL A 77 -5.86 -10.01 7.58
CA VAL A 77 -4.39 -9.96 7.66
C VAL A 77 -3.75 -10.36 6.32
N ARG A 78 -4.30 -11.38 5.63
CA ARG A 78 -3.77 -11.80 4.33
C ARG A 78 -3.93 -10.71 3.27
N ILE A 79 -5.07 -10.03 3.24
CA ILE A 79 -5.31 -8.91 2.33
C ILE A 79 -4.31 -7.77 2.60
N HIS A 80 -4.05 -7.45 3.87
CA HIS A 80 -3.04 -6.45 4.26
C HIS A 80 -1.63 -6.85 3.82
N ASP A 81 -1.24 -8.10 4.06
CA ASP A 81 0.06 -8.65 3.67
C ASP A 81 0.28 -8.54 2.16
N ILE A 82 -0.74 -8.88 1.36
CA ILE A 82 -0.68 -8.75 -0.11
C ILE A 82 -0.57 -7.27 -0.49
N ALA A 83 -1.38 -6.37 0.09
CA ALA A 83 -1.32 -4.95 -0.23
C ALA A 83 0.07 -4.34 0.07
N LEU A 84 0.70 -4.74 1.18
CA LEU A 84 2.06 -4.31 1.53
C LEU A 84 3.12 -4.89 0.59
N GLN A 85 3.02 -6.18 0.23
CA GLN A 85 3.93 -6.81 -0.74
C GLN A 85 3.89 -6.10 -2.09
N VAL A 86 2.70 -5.73 -2.55
CA VAL A 86 2.53 -5.00 -3.81
C VAL A 86 3.12 -3.60 -3.77
N ALA A 87 2.92 -2.90 -2.65
CA ALA A 87 3.52 -1.60 -2.46
C ALA A 87 5.06 -1.72 -2.44
N GLU A 88 5.58 -2.75 -1.77
CA GLU A 88 7.01 -3.04 -1.72
C GLU A 88 7.56 -3.35 -3.11
N ASP A 89 6.93 -4.23 -3.88
CA ASP A 89 7.37 -4.62 -5.22
C ASP A 89 7.38 -3.41 -6.17
N ARG A 90 6.33 -2.57 -6.12
CA ARG A 90 6.28 -1.32 -6.90
C ARG A 90 7.39 -0.36 -6.53
N ILE A 91 7.64 -0.15 -5.22
CA ILE A 91 8.74 0.70 -4.75
C ILE A 91 10.08 0.11 -5.20
N ARG A 92 10.29 -1.20 -5.03
CA ARG A 92 11.52 -1.89 -5.44
C ARG A 92 11.78 -1.76 -6.95
N ALA A 93 10.74 -1.91 -7.77
CA ALA A 93 10.83 -1.70 -9.21
C ALA A 93 11.19 -0.25 -9.56
N ALA A 94 10.59 0.74 -8.89
CA ALA A 94 10.85 2.16 -9.13
C ALA A 94 12.29 2.58 -8.74
N ILE A 95 12.87 1.99 -7.68
CA ILE A 95 14.24 2.32 -7.24
C ILE A 95 15.32 1.50 -7.94
N ALA A 96 15.00 0.34 -8.52
CA ALA A 96 15.95 -0.56 -9.16
C ALA A 96 16.86 0.09 -10.23
N PRO A 97 16.35 0.97 -11.14
CA PRO A 97 17.19 1.59 -12.16
C PRO A 97 18.06 2.76 -11.63
N LEU A 98 17.92 3.14 -10.35
CA LEU A 98 18.55 4.34 -9.79
C LEU A 98 19.75 3.98 -8.90
N SER A 99 20.85 4.70 -9.07
CA SER A 99 22.08 4.55 -8.27
C SER A 99 22.25 5.63 -7.20
N ASP A 100 21.79 6.86 -7.45
CA ASP A 100 21.87 7.96 -6.49
C ASP A 100 20.94 7.70 -5.28
N PRO A 101 21.45 7.72 -4.03
CA PRO A 101 20.65 7.45 -2.83
C PRO A 101 19.44 8.38 -2.68
N TRP A 102 19.60 9.66 -3.02
CA TRP A 102 18.51 10.63 -2.93
C TRP A 102 17.45 10.36 -3.99
N ALA A 103 17.84 10.09 -5.24
CA ALA A 103 16.91 9.72 -6.30
C ALA A 103 16.13 8.45 -5.97
N ARG A 104 16.78 7.44 -5.37
CA ARG A 104 16.12 6.22 -4.90
C ARG A 104 15.07 6.51 -3.82
N LEU A 105 15.40 7.34 -2.82
CA LEU A 105 14.42 7.71 -1.79
C LEU A 105 13.28 8.55 -2.37
N GLU A 106 13.56 9.44 -3.30
CA GLU A 106 12.55 10.24 -4.01
C GLU A 106 11.56 9.35 -4.76
N ALA A 107 12.07 8.40 -5.56
CA ALA A 107 11.25 7.44 -6.29
C ALA A 107 10.37 6.62 -5.34
N ALA A 108 10.89 6.19 -4.19
CA ALA A 108 10.11 5.49 -3.18
C ALA A 108 8.99 6.37 -2.57
N CYS A 109 9.30 7.63 -2.25
CA CYS A 109 8.33 8.59 -1.71
C CYS A 109 7.21 8.89 -2.73
N VAL A 110 7.58 9.14 -3.99
CA VAL A 110 6.64 9.36 -5.11
C VAL A 110 5.73 8.15 -5.30
N THR A 111 6.32 6.95 -5.41
CA THR A 111 5.57 5.71 -5.60
C THR A 111 4.59 5.47 -4.43
N MET A 112 5.01 5.77 -3.19
CA MET A 112 4.16 5.66 -2.01
C MET A 112 2.95 6.62 -2.08
N MET A 113 3.14 7.85 -2.55
CA MET A 113 2.03 8.80 -2.74
C MET A 113 1.07 8.36 -3.83
N GLU A 114 1.59 7.86 -4.96
CA GLU A 114 0.76 7.31 -6.03
C GLU A 114 -0.07 6.12 -5.54
N ILE A 115 0.49 5.22 -4.72
CA ILE A 115 -0.24 4.08 -4.15
C ILE A 115 -1.32 4.53 -3.16
N GLN A 116 -0.99 5.45 -2.26
CA GLN A 116 -1.90 5.87 -1.18
C GLN A 116 -3.03 6.78 -1.66
N LEU A 117 -2.78 7.59 -2.70
CA LEU A 117 -3.73 8.59 -3.19
C LEU A 117 -4.45 8.15 -4.47
N ASP A 118 -4.15 6.96 -5.00
CA ASP A 118 -4.92 6.39 -6.11
C ASP A 118 -6.36 6.08 -5.65
N PRO A 119 -7.38 6.71 -6.27
CA PRO A 119 -8.78 6.49 -5.90
C PRO A 119 -9.27 5.06 -6.15
N ASN A 120 -8.54 4.26 -6.94
CA ASN A 120 -8.84 2.86 -7.21
C ASN A 120 -8.07 1.89 -6.31
N SER A 121 -7.24 2.42 -5.41
CA SER A 121 -6.44 1.63 -4.48
C SER A 121 -7.27 1.18 -3.28
N LEU A 122 -7.45 -0.14 -3.13
CA LEU A 122 -8.06 -0.73 -1.94
C LEU A 122 -7.17 -0.59 -0.69
N THR A 123 -5.89 -0.23 -0.87
CA THR A 123 -4.89 -0.17 0.21
C THR A 123 -5.25 0.86 1.29
N MET A 124 -5.81 2.02 0.92
CA MET A 124 -6.08 3.10 1.87
C MET A 124 -7.27 2.80 2.81
N PRO A 125 -8.46 2.37 2.32
CA PRO A 125 -9.55 1.95 3.20
C PRO A 125 -9.15 0.81 4.15
N LEU A 126 -8.32 -0.12 3.68
CA LEU A 126 -7.81 -1.22 4.49
C LEU A 126 -6.89 -0.74 5.61
N MET A 127 -5.99 0.22 5.34
CA MET A 127 -5.05 0.74 6.34
C MET A 127 -5.69 1.61 7.43
N ASN A 128 -6.81 2.29 7.13
CA ASN A 128 -7.51 3.15 8.09
C ASN A 128 -8.21 2.36 9.21
N ASP A 129 -8.61 1.11 8.95
CA ASP A 129 -9.25 0.23 9.95
C ASP A 129 -8.29 -0.37 10.98
N PHE A 130 -7.00 -0.04 10.89
CA PHE A 130 -6.01 -0.51 11.84
C PHE A 130 -6.34 -0.11 13.30
N ALA A 131 -6.88 1.09 13.50
CA ALA A 131 -7.26 1.56 14.83
C ALA A 131 -8.51 0.85 15.38
N SER A 132 -9.40 0.37 14.51
CA SER A 132 -10.65 -0.30 14.87
C SER A 132 -10.50 -1.82 15.02
N ALA A 133 -9.40 -2.40 14.51
CA ALA A 133 -9.10 -3.82 14.61
C ALA A 133 -8.85 -4.30 16.06
N PRO A 134 -9.26 -5.54 16.42
CA PRO A 134 -8.90 -6.21 17.68
C PRO A 134 -7.39 -6.26 17.91
N ALA A 135 -6.96 -6.31 19.18
CA ALA A 135 -5.55 -6.27 19.56
C ALA A 135 -4.68 -7.33 18.87
N GLU A 136 -5.14 -8.57 18.82
CA GLU A 136 -4.44 -9.68 18.17
C GLU A 136 -4.25 -9.46 16.66
N ILE A 137 -5.22 -8.83 15.99
CA ILE A 137 -5.08 -8.47 14.57
C ILE A 137 -4.07 -7.34 14.43
N ARG A 138 -4.15 -6.31 15.29
CA ARG A 138 -3.22 -5.18 15.25
C ARG A 138 -1.78 -5.64 15.39
N GLU A 139 -1.48 -6.54 16.33
CA GLU A 139 -0.13 -7.11 16.51
C GLU A 139 0.39 -7.74 15.21
N ARG A 140 -0.41 -8.60 14.58
CA ARG A 140 -0.05 -9.22 13.30
C ARG A 140 0.11 -8.22 12.17
N LEU A 141 -0.67 -7.13 12.17
CA LEU A 141 -0.53 -6.07 11.17
C LEU A 141 0.70 -5.19 11.43
N VAL A 142 1.10 -4.96 12.68
CA VAL A 142 2.36 -4.28 13.03
C VAL A 142 3.54 -5.05 12.46
N GLU A 143 3.63 -6.36 12.68
CA GLU A 143 4.74 -7.18 12.17
C GLU A 143 4.90 -7.06 10.64
N LYS A 144 3.79 -6.99 9.92
CA LYS A 144 3.80 -6.81 8.46
C LYS A 144 4.24 -5.41 8.04
N ARG A 145 3.80 -4.38 8.77
CA ARG A 145 4.25 -3.00 8.56
C ARG A 145 5.74 -2.85 8.85
N ASP A 146 6.22 -3.42 9.95
CA ASP A 146 7.65 -3.40 10.31
C ASP A 146 8.52 -4.02 9.21
N THR A 147 8.03 -5.10 8.60
CA THR A 147 8.69 -5.75 7.44
C THR A 147 8.75 -4.81 6.23
N PHE A 148 7.64 -4.15 5.89
CA PHE A 148 7.59 -3.18 4.79
C PHE A 148 8.51 -1.97 5.05
N GLU A 149 8.57 -1.48 6.29
CA GLU A 149 9.42 -0.35 6.68
C GLU A 149 10.92 -0.63 6.53
N LEU A 150 11.33 -1.90 6.41
CA LEU A 150 12.73 -2.27 6.13
C LEU A 150 13.22 -1.65 4.81
N VAL A 151 12.34 -1.49 3.82
CA VAL A 151 12.70 -0.83 2.54
C VAL A 151 13.16 0.61 2.79
N PHE A 152 12.41 1.38 3.60
CA PHE A 152 12.76 2.76 3.92
C PHE A 152 13.96 2.84 4.86
N ARG A 153 14.11 1.89 5.79
CA ARG A 153 15.32 1.77 6.61
C ARG A 153 16.57 1.67 5.74
N ASP A 154 16.55 0.78 4.74
CA ASP A 154 17.71 0.53 3.88
C ASP A 154 18.00 1.72 2.96
N LEU A 155 16.96 2.37 2.43
CA LEU A 155 17.09 3.61 1.64
C LEU A 155 17.72 4.74 2.45
N ILE A 156 17.26 4.96 3.68
CA ILE A 156 17.78 6.03 4.55
C ILE A 156 19.20 5.70 5.02
N ALA A 157 19.52 4.43 5.24
CA ALA A 157 20.86 4.01 5.62
C ALA A 157 21.92 4.32 4.54
N ALA A 158 21.51 4.34 3.27
CA ALA A 158 22.38 4.67 2.14
C ALA A 158 22.56 6.19 1.91
N LEU A 159 21.81 7.04 2.61
CA LEU A 159 21.90 8.48 2.42
C LEU A 159 23.19 9.06 3.04
N PRO A 160 23.82 10.05 2.38
CA PRO A 160 24.94 10.81 2.92
C PRO A 160 24.43 11.89 3.91
N LEU A 161 23.76 11.46 4.98
CA LEU A 161 23.27 12.35 6.03
C LEU A 161 24.42 12.80 6.94
N ASP A 162 24.24 13.98 7.54
CA ASP A 162 25.07 14.45 8.66
C ASP A 162 25.09 13.37 9.77
N PRO A 163 26.27 12.91 10.23
CA PRO A 163 26.39 11.94 11.31
C PRO A 163 25.72 12.36 12.63
N ALA A 164 25.47 13.66 12.84
CA ALA A 164 24.74 14.16 14.00
C ALA A 164 23.23 13.87 13.94
N LEU A 165 22.68 13.56 12.76
CA LEU A 165 21.27 13.21 12.61
C LEU A 165 21.01 11.75 13.02
N ASP A 166 20.03 11.56 13.90
CA ASP A 166 19.52 10.23 14.20
C ASP A 166 18.67 9.71 13.03
N ARG A 167 19.16 8.65 12.38
CA ARG A 167 18.51 8.03 11.21
C ARG A 167 17.16 7.40 11.55
N GLY A 168 16.97 6.95 12.80
CA GLY A 168 15.71 6.40 13.27
C GLY A 168 14.64 7.48 13.37
N VAL A 169 14.98 8.64 13.95
CA VAL A 169 14.10 9.82 14.01
C VAL A 169 13.80 10.35 12.62
N TYR A 170 14.82 10.45 11.74
CA TYR A 170 14.63 10.85 10.34
C TYR A 170 13.60 9.95 9.63
N ARG A 171 13.77 8.64 9.74
CA ARG A 171 12.86 7.65 9.16
C ARG A 171 11.45 7.75 9.73
N LEU A 172 11.32 7.83 11.06
CA LEU A 172 10.04 7.93 11.74
C LEU A 172 9.27 9.17 11.27
N LEU A 173 9.92 10.33 11.21
CA LEU A 173 9.29 11.58 10.78
C LEU A 173 8.89 11.54 9.30
N LEU A 174 9.75 10.99 8.42
CA LEU A 174 9.43 10.84 7.00
C LEU A 174 8.22 9.93 6.81
N LEU A 175 8.23 8.73 7.41
CA LEU A 175 7.11 7.78 7.33
C LEU A 175 5.84 8.35 7.96
N THR A 176 5.94 9.11 9.05
CA THR A 176 4.80 9.80 9.66
C THR A 176 4.14 10.74 8.65
N LEU A 177 4.92 11.55 7.94
CA LEU A 177 4.38 12.46 6.93
C LEU A 177 3.77 11.71 5.75
N LEU A 178 4.45 10.69 5.24
CA LEU A 178 3.96 9.87 4.12
C LEU A 178 2.66 9.12 4.48
N ASN A 179 2.53 8.60 5.70
CA ASN A 179 1.39 7.77 6.09
C ASN A 179 0.13 8.59 6.42
N ASN A 180 0.27 9.88 6.74
CA ASN A 180 -0.85 10.74 7.14
C ASN A 180 -1.42 11.58 5.99
N VAL A 181 -0.86 11.50 4.78
CA VAL A 181 -1.25 12.37 3.66
C VAL A 181 -2.73 12.30 3.31
N SER A 182 -3.32 11.12 3.42
CA SER A 182 -4.72 10.88 3.05
C SER A 182 -5.72 11.63 3.93
N GLY A 183 -5.35 11.97 5.17
CA GLY A 183 -6.20 12.73 6.09
C GLY A 183 -6.38 14.19 5.70
N TRP A 184 -5.49 14.75 4.87
CA TRP A 184 -5.48 16.19 4.56
C TRP A 184 -5.25 16.52 3.08
N TYR A 185 -4.79 15.58 2.26
CA TYR A 185 -4.59 15.78 0.83
C TYR A 185 -5.90 16.14 0.14
N ARG A 186 -5.85 17.14 -0.75
CA ARG A 186 -6.98 17.58 -1.58
C ARG A 186 -6.50 17.67 -3.03
N PRO A 187 -7.17 16.97 -3.98
CA PRO A 187 -6.83 17.06 -5.39
C PRO A 187 -6.87 18.50 -5.92
N GLY A 188 -6.06 18.78 -6.96
CA GLY A 188 -6.07 20.05 -7.70
C GLY A 188 -5.01 21.06 -7.29
N ARG A 189 -4.44 20.98 -6.08
CA ARG A 189 -3.30 21.82 -5.69
C ARG A 189 -1.95 21.25 -6.15
N MET A 190 -1.79 19.94 -6.02
CA MET A 190 -0.53 19.24 -6.25
C MET A 190 -0.85 17.78 -6.60
N THR A 191 -0.17 17.23 -7.59
CA THR A 191 -0.32 15.81 -7.94
C THR A 191 0.35 14.91 -6.89
N PRO A 192 0.01 13.61 -6.81
CA PRO A 192 0.69 12.68 -5.90
C PRO A 192 2.20 12.64 -6.07
N ASP A 193 2.70 12.70 -7.32
CA ASP A 193 4.15 12.69 -7.58
C ASP A 193 4.82 13.99 -7.11
N GLU A 194 4.22 15.15 -7.37
CA GLU A 194 4.71 16.42 -6.87
C GLU A 194 4.74 16.44 -5.32
N LEU A 195 3.71 15.87 -4.68
CA LEU A 195 3.65 15.79 -3.22
C LEU A 195 4.78 14.93 -2.65
N GLY A 196 5.06 13.77 -3.27
CA GLY A 196 6.15 12.88 -2.84
C GLY A 196 7.50 13.58 -2.88
N ARG A 197 7.79 14.30 -3.98
CA ARG A 197 9.01 15.12 -4.11
C ARG A 197 9.04 16.26 -3.09
N GLN A 198 7.90 16.92 -2.86
CA GLN A 198 7.80 18.03 -1.93
C GLN A 198 8.03 17.61 -0.48
N ILE A 199 7.50 16.46 -0.05
CA ILE A 199 7.74 15.89 1.27
C ILE A 199 9.24 15.63 1.44
N LEU A 200 9.88 14.93 0.49
CA LEU A 200 11.31 14.63 0.59
C LEU A 200 12.16 15.90 0.62
N ARG A 201 11.77 16.95 -0.12
CA ARG A 201 12.48 18.23 -0.13
C ARG A 201 12.63 18.85 1.26
N ILE A 202 11.67 18.63 2.17
CA ILE A 202 11.75 19.11 3.57
C ILE A 202 12.91 18.44 4.32
N PHE A 203 13.22 17.19 3.99
CA PHE A 203 14.26 16.38 4.64
C PHE A 203 15.60 16.41 3.92
N ARG A 204 15.66 16.96 2.70
CA ARG A 204 16.90 17.08 1.95
C ARG A 204 17.61 18.35 2.40
N HIS A 205 18.51 18.19 3.36
CA HIS A 205 19.41 19.26 3.79
C HIS A 205 20.53 19.36 2.75
N GLU A 206 20.66 20.51 2.10
CA GLU A 206 21.84 20.79 1.27
C GLU A 206 23.04 20.84 2.22
N ALA A 207 24.02 19.96 2.02
CA ALA A 207 25.30 20.12 2.66
C ALA A 207 25.90 21.41 2.08
N GLU A 208 25.89 22.49 2.86
CA GLU A 208 26.67 23.67 2.54
C GLU A 208 28.12 23.20 2.34
N LYS A 209 28.59 23.26 1.09
CA LYS A 209 30.02 23.13 0.81
C LYS A 209 30.68 24.37 1.40
N GLN A 210 31.22 24.25 2.61
CA GLN A 210 32.21 25.17 3.14
C GLN A 210 33.54 24.99 2.40
#